data_AF-A0A358R6A4-F1
#
_entry.id   AF-A0A358R6A4-F1
#
_cell.length_a   1.000
_cell.length_b   1.000
_cell.length_c   1.000
_cell.angle_alpha   90.00
_cell.angle_beta   90.00
_cell.angle_gamma   90.00
#
_symmetry.space_group_name_H-M   'P 1'
#
loop_
_entity.id
_entity.type
_entity.pdbx_description
1 polymer ?
#
loop_
_entity_poly.entity_id
_entity_poly.type
_entity_poly.pdbx_seq_one_letter_code
_entity_poly.pdbx_strand_id
1 'polypeptide(L)'
;MKAAPNLFMLRLVPMICGCLLIALSGCREGALDGEQLQNQPPQTGLSIETVNLPEDIVFSSRVELTWWGADPDGYVIGYEYVVNDPSTQNWSFTERTDSTFVLPISPGLDQEDVTFYVRAVDNMMDVDPEPARVTLPVKNSKPKIQFSSTHAPSDTTYYVFSLGLQVDDPDGLESLQRVEIAFNDSTSNAEWVDVPLPEDESILLTGVIDSFESGDVTASMYLGQALSTPQNPITPKGLRLDAQNTLYARVTDQSGSVSELASFSWYIKSKQSKVLLLHDDDSNQGQENLQKHLEFLRANGINPDLLTINDGFAAGGAKVSVSDAFPKNSLSRQRYLAQWDHIYWLSNSLDRNITYAQSLLGEFFSEGGTLFISIPTKSLESDDPLFQFLPFKELVRPTGIQNSFRLRSNTLVEPRIMDDAAPTMTLSTTRLNLYPIVPSDGARTLY
;
A
#
# COMPACT_ATOMS: atom_id res chain seq x y z
N MET A 1 -39.46 91.04 17.93
CA MET A 1 -38.57 89.96 18.43
C MET A 1 -39.43 88.77 18.81
N LYS A 2 -38.93 87.57 18.49
CA LYS A 2 -39.63 86.29 18.52
C LYS A 2 -40.34 85.99 19.85
N ALA A 3 -41.60 85.54 19.73
CA ALA A 3 -42.21 84.34 20.33
C ALA A 3 -43.59 84.61 20.96
N ALA A 4 -44.63 84.13 20.28
CA ALA A 4 -45.92 83.69 20.80
C ALA A 4 -46.54 82.78 19.71
N PRO A 5 -47.35 81.76 20.02
CA PRO A 5 -48.71 82.03 20.50
C PRO A 5 -49.29 81.08 21.58
N ASN A 6 -50.33 81.65 22.22
CA ASN A 6 -51.42 81.06 23.02
C ASN A 6 -52.26 80.05 22.20
N LEU A 7 -52.76 78.92 22.74
CA LEU A 7 -53.80 78.67 23.75
C LEU A 7 -55.25 78.55 23.17
N PHE A 8 -55.88 77.40 23.44
CA PHE A 8 -57.32 77.08 23.65
C PHE A 8 -58.34 76.81 22.51
N MET A 9 -58.91 75.57 22.59
CA MET A 9 -60.34 75.13 22.46
C MET A 9 -61.07 75.28 21.10
N LEU A 10 -62.05 74.47 20.64
CA LEU A 10 -63.09 73.64 21.28
C LEU A 10 -63.78 72.71 20.21
N ARG A 11 -64.12 71.45 20.59
CA ARG A 11 -65.27 70.55 20.21
C ARG A 11 -65.77 70.37 18.75
N LEU A 12 -66.02 69.11 18.34
CA LEU A 12 -67.34 68.46 18.07
C LEU A 12 -67.14 67.01 17.55
N VAL A 13 -67.51 65.93 18.27
CA VAL A 13 -68.77 65.13 18.25
C VAL A 13 -68.66 63.82 17.41
N PRO A 14 -69.25 62.68 17.86
CA PRO A 14 -68.86 61.31 17.50
C PRO A 14 -69.82 60.64 16.49
N MET A 15 -69.31 59.77 15.60
CA MET A 15 -70.16 58.94 14.73
C MET A 15 -69.43 57.68 14.20
N ILE A 16 -68.92 56.81 15.07
CA ILE A 16 -68.47 55.47 14.63
C ILE A 16 -68.70 54.48 15.78
N CYS A 17 -69.95 54.00 15.93
CA CYS A 17 -70.27 52.94 16.92
C CYS A 17 -71.27 51.89 16.38
N GLY A 18 -71.44 51.79 15.06
CA GLY A 18 -72.52 50.99 14.46
C GLY A 18 -72.13 49.96 13.39
N CYS A 19 -70.84 49.82 13.03
CA CYS A 19 -70.41 48.93 11.94
C CYS A 19 -69.22 48.01 12.30
N LEU A 20 -68.83 47.92 13.57
CA LEU A 20 -67.73 47.05 14.02
C LEU A 20 -68.21 45.73 14.65
N LEU A 21 -69.43 45.30 14.34
CA LEU A 21 -70.09 44.16 14.99
C LEU A 21 -70.61 43.07 14.01
N ILE A 22 -70.27 43.15 12.72
CA ILE A 22 -70.78 42.19 11.70
C ILE A 22 -69.64 41.69 10.76
N ALA A 23 -68.38 41.76 11.19
CA ALA A 23 -67.23 41.28 10.39
C ALA A 23 -66.40 40.17 11.08
N LEU A 24 -66.98 39.44 12.04
CA LEU A 24 -66.28 38.36 12.78
C LEU A 24 -67.03 37.02 12.82
N SER A 25 -67.92 36.77 11.87
CA SER A 25 -68.62 35.48 11.77
C SER A 25 -68.49 34.92 10.37
N GLY A 26 -67.34 34.31 10.06
CA GLY A 26 -67.12 33.70 8.74
C GLY A 26 -65.69 33.26 8.44
N CYS A 27 -65.11 32.42 9.28
CA CYS A 27 -64.20 31.31 8.95
C CYS A 27 -63.64 30.81 10.28
N ARG A 28 -64.29 29.82 10.87
CA ARG A 28 -63.61 28.96 11.83
C ARG A 28 -62.55 28.26 10.98
N GLU A 29 -61.30 28.66 11.10
CA GLU A 29 -60.21 27.70 10.97
C GLU A 29 -60.58 26.63 11.98
N GLY A 30 -61.24 25.58 11.50
CA GLY A 30 -61.18 24.30 12.19
C GLY A 30 -59.71 23.99 12.21
N ALA A 31 -59.04 24.42 13.28
CA ALA A 31 -57.91 23.70 13.79
C ALA A 31 -58.31 22.22 13.69
N LEU A 32 -57.41 21.43 13.12
CA LEU A 32 -57.50 19.98 13.24
C LEU A 32 -57.41 19.70 14.74
N ASP A 33 -58.53 19.84 15.44
CA ASP A 33 -58.73 19.53 16.85
C ASP A 33 -58.85 18.00 16.91
N GLY A 34 -57.75 17.32 16.57
CA GLY A 34 -57.51 15.96 16.95
C GLY A 34 -56.87 15.98 18.33
N GLU A 35 -57.43 15.24 19.28
CA GLU A 35 -56.66 14.91 20.47
C GLU A 35 -55.47 14.08 20.03
N GLN A 36 -54.27 14.40 20.52
CA GLN A 36 -53.09 13.58 20.29
C GLN A 36 -53.41 12.18 20.83
N LEU A 37 -53.50 11.20 19.91
CA LEU A 37 -53.68 9.81 20.30
C LEU A 37 -52.47 9.40 21.14
N GLN A 38 -52.72 8.52 22.12
CA GLN A 38 -51.65 7.94 22.91
C GLN A 38 -50.74 7.12 21.98
N ASN A 39 -49.42 7.31 22.09
CA ASN A 39 -48.43 6.58 21.32
C ASN A 39 -48.69 5.07 21.40
N GLN A 40 -48.71 4.39 20.26
CA GLN A 40 -48.73 2.94 20.20
C GLN A 40 -47.35 2.45 19.76
N PRO A 41 -46.85 1.34 20.32
CA PRO A 41 -45.55 0.84 19.92
C PRO A 41 -45.58 0.36 18.46
N PRO A 42 -44.45 0.47 17.74
CA PRO A 42 -44.35 -0.01 16.37
C PRO A 42 -44.35 -1.55 16.32
N GLN A 43 -44.54 -2.10 15.12
CA GLN A 43 -44.45 -3.53 14.81
C GLN A 43 -43.35 -3.79 13.78
N THR A 44 -42.66 -4.92 13.92
CA THR A 44 -41.55 -5.34 13.07
C THR A 44 -41.83 -6.69 12.42
N GLY A 45 -41.44 -6.84 11.16
CA GLY A 45 -41.48 -8.12 10.45
C GLY A 45 -40.16 -8.43 9.77
N LEU A 46 -39.83 -9.71 9.65
CA LEU A 46 -38.71 -10.22 8.86
C LEU A 46 -39.24 -10.84 7.57
N SER A 47 -38.53 -10.66 6.45
CA SER A 47 -38.90 -11.34 5.21
C SER A 47 -38.73 -12.87 5.29
N ILE A 48 -37.92 -13.33 6.26
CA ILE A 48 -37.69 -14.75 6.55
C ILE A 48 -37.99 -14.96 8.05
N GLU A 49 -39.20 -15.41 8.39
CA GLU A 49 -39.60 -15.66 9.78
C GLU A 49 -39.31 -17.11 10.23
N THR A 50 -39.35 -18.05 9.29
CA THR A 50 -39.04 -19.46 9.52
C THR A 50 -38.37 -20.06 8.30
N VAL A 51 -37.23 -20.69 8.53
CA VAL A 51 -36.52 -21.43 7.51
C VAL A 51 -36.81 -22.91 7.72
N ASN A 52 -37.85 -23.41 7.05
CA ASN A 52 -38.25 -24.81 7.11
C ASN A 52 -37.47 -25.60 6.06
N LEU A 53 -36.19 -25.82 6.32
CA LEU A 53 -35.30 -26.56 5.42
C LEU A 53 -35.31 -28.06 5.72
N PRO A 54 -35.10 -28.90 4.70
CA PRO A 54 -34.61 -30.26 4.91
C PRO A 54 -33.32 -30.22 5.75
N GLU A 55 -33.10 -31.23 6.61
CA GLU A 55 -31.94 -31.33 7.53
C GLU A 55 -30.55 -31.18 6.85
N ASP A 56 -30.49 -31.27 5.52
CA ASP A 56 -29.25 -31.23 4.73
C ASP A 56 -28.88 -29.85 4.18
N ILE A 57 -29.73 -28.82 4.31
CA ILE A 57 -29.40 -27.47 3.81
C ILE A 57 -28.84 -26.62 4.95
N VAL A 58 -27.55 -26.33 4.86
CA VAL A 58 -26.83 -25.47 5.80
C VAL A 58 -26.42 -24.18 5.10
N PHE A 59 -26.60 -23.04 5.77
CA PHE A 59 -26.19 -21.75 5.22
C PHE A 59 -24.72 -21.49 5.48
N SER A 60 -24.07 -20.75 4.59
CA SER A 60 -22.85 -20.02 4.95
C SER A 60 -23.15 -19.12 6.13
N SER A 61 -22.16 -18.86 6.98
CA SER A 61 -22.31 -17.89 8.07
C SER A 61 -22.61 -16.48 7.56
N ARG A 62 -22.39 -16.21 6.27
CA ARG A 62 -22.81 -15.00 5.57
C ARG A 62 -24.24 -15.09 5.05
N VAL A 63 -25.13 -14.25 5.57
CA VAL A 63 -26.56 -14.22 5.23
C VAL A 63 -27.05 -12.82 4.86
N GLU A 64 -28.00 -12.73 3.94
CA GLU A 64 -28.72 -11.50 3.62
C GLU A 64 -30.08 -11.51 4.31
N LEU A 65 -30.35 -10.47 5.11
CA LEU A 65 -31.59 -10.33 5.86
C LEU A 65 -32.29 -9.04 5.45
N THR A 66 -33.61 -9.10 5.37
CA THR A 66 -34.50 -7.97 5.06
C THR A 66 -35.61 -7.93 6.10
N TRP A 67 -35.95 -6.72 6.56
CA TRP A 67 -36.97 -6.45 7.56
C TRP A 67 -37.77 -5.20 7.18
N TRP A 68 -38.92 -5.04 7.83
CA TRP A 68 -39.79 -3.88 7.69
C TRP A 68 -40.43 -3.56 9.03
N GLY A 69 -40.90 -2.32 9.17
CA GLY A 69 -41.62 -1.86 10.34
C GLY A 69 -42.84 -1.02 9.97
N ALA A 70 -43.86 -1.06 10.82
CA ALA A 70 -45.04 -0.24 10.69
C ALA A 70 -45.42 0.35 12.05
N ASP A 71 -45.80 1.61 12.07
CA ASP A 71 -46.21 2.32 13.27
C ASP A 71 -47.70 2.71 13.14
N PRO A 72 -48.58 2.29 14.07
CA PRO A 72 -50.03 2.49 13.93
C PRO A 72 -50.48 3.96 13.92
N ASP A 73 -49.75 4.84 14.59
CA ASP A 73 -50.11 6.25 14.82
C ASP A 73 -49.01 7.26 14.43
N GLY A 74 -47.95 6.79 13.79
CA GLY A 74 -46.84 7.62 13.33
C GLY A 74 -46.02 6.96 12.22
N TYR A 75 -44.70 7.05 12.35
CA TYR A 75 -43.74 6.48 11.40
C TYR A 75 -42.50 5.94 12.12
N VAL A 76 -41.91 4.90 11.53
CA VAL A 76 -40.66 4.30 11.96
C VAL A 76 -39.50 5.21 11.56
N ILE A 77 -38.64 5.56 12.52
CA ILE A 77 -37.42 6.35 12.28
C ILE A 77 -36.19 5.47 12.02
N GLY A 78 -36.25 4.19 12.39
CA GLY A 78 -35.19 3.23 12.13
C GLY A 78 -35.43 1.91 12.84
N TYR A 79 -34.38 1.10 12.92
CA TYR A 79 -34.40 -0.24 13.45
C TYR A 79 -33.21 -0.46 14.37
N GLU A 80 -33.39 -1.37 15.31
CA GLU A 80 -32.34 -1.88 16.16
C GLU A 80 -32.21 -3.37 15.92
N TYR A 81 -30.99 -3.90 15.81
CA TYR A 81 -30.74 -5.34 15.71
C TYR A 81 -29.68 -5.85 16.69
N VAL A 82 -29.75 -7.14 16.99
CA VAL A 82 -28.79 -7.86 17.85
C VAL A 82 -28.75 -9.34 17.45
N VAL A 83 -27.60 -9.98 17.66
CA VAL A 83 -27.36 -11.38 17.28
C VAL A 83 -27.07 -12.21 18.52
N ASN A 84 -27.75 -13.34 18.68
CA ASN A 84 -27.73 -14.30 19.80
C ASN A 84 -28.53 -13.87 21.05
N ASP A 85 -28.17 -12.78 21.73
CA ASP A 85 -28.79 -12.47 23.02
C ASP A 85 -29.24 -11.00 23.16
N PRO A 86 -30.55 -10.71 23.01
CA PRO A 86 -31.09 -9.36 23.15
C PRO A 86 -31.10 -8.82 24.59
N SER A 87 -30.79 -9.67 25.59
CA SER A 87 -30.83 -9.30 27.01
C SER A 87 -29.47 -8.89 27.58
N THR A 88 -28.38 -9.35 26.97
CA THR A 88 -27.01 -9.09 27.46
C THR A 88 -26.16 -8.26 26.51
N GLN A 89 -26.53 -8.18 25.23
CA GLN A 89 -25.79 -7.44 24.21
C GLN A 89 -26.45 -6.11 23.86
N ASN A 90 -25.63 -5.17 23.37
CA ASN A 90 -26.10 -3.87 22.92
C ASN A 90 -26.74 -3.99 21.54
N TRP A 91 -27.90 -3.39 21.38
CA TRP A 91 -28.58 -3.26 20.10
C TRP A 91 -27.87 -2.24 19.21
N SER A 92 -27.76 -2.55 17.92
CA SER A 92 -27.19 -1.67 16.91
C SER A 92 -28.29 -0.96 16.13
N PHE A 93 -28.27 0.38 16.10
CA PHE A 93 -29.25 1.17 15.36
C PHE A 93 -28.89 1.29 13.86
N THR A 94 -29.88 1.24 12.98
CA THR A 94 -29.76 1.42 11.54
C THR A 94 -31.05 1.96 10.93
N GLU A 95 -30.96 2.81 9.90
CA GLU A 95 -32.12 3.25 9.11
C GLU A 95 -32.42 2.30 7.93
N ARG A 96 -31.53 1.31 7.71
CA ARG A 96 -31.68 0.35 6.61
C ARG A 96 -32.76 -0.67 6.91
N THR A 97 -33.35 -1.21 5.84
CA THR A 97 -34.33 -2.32 5.86
C THR A 97 -33.71 -3.64 5.40
N ASP A 98 -32.45 -3.62 4.98
CA ASP A 98 -31.69 -4.79 4.59
C ASP A 98 -30.21 -4.67 5.01
N SER A 99 -29.55 -5.81 5.17
CA SER A 99 -28.10 -5.89 5.21
C SER A 99 -27.62 -7.33 5.01
N THR A 100 -26.36 -7.46 4.62
CA THR A 100 -25.61 -8.70 4.74
C THR A 100 -24.94 -8.75 6.11
N PHE A 101 -24.98 -9.91 6.76
CA PHE A 101 -24.35 -10.17 8.05
C PHE A 101 -23.48 -11.42 7.97
N VAL A 102 -22.38 -11.42 8.71
CA VAL A 102 -21.66 -12.65 9.07
C VAL A 102 -22.09 -13.01 10.48
N LEU A 103 -22.83 -14.10 10.60
CA LEU A 103 -23.35 -14.60 11.87
C LEU A 103 -22.22 -15.28 12.64
N PRO A 104 -21.92 -14.84 13.88
CA PRO A 104 -20.81 -15.37 14.65
C PRO A 104 -21.10 -16.81 15.06
N ILE A 105 -20.13 -17.68 14.81
CA ILE A 105 -20.13 -19.06 15.29
C ILE A 105 -19.19 -19.16 16.49
N SER A 106 -19.67 -19.79 17.56
CA SER A 106 -18.94 -19.99 18.80
C SER A 106 -17.63 -20.73 18.54
N PRO A 107 -16.50 -20.31 19.16
CA PRO A 107 -15.21 -20.91 18.90
C PRO A 107 -15.17 -22.43 19.07
N GLY A 108 -14.66 -23.14 18.07
CA GLY A 108 -14.54 -24.60 18.03
C GLY A 108 -15.78 -25.34 17.53
N LEU A 109 -16.84 -24.63 17.12
CA LEU A 109 -17.99 -25.22 16.43
C LEU A 109 -17.86 -25.04 14.92
N ASP A 110 -18.19 -26.09 14.15
CA ASP A 110 -18.30 -26.01 12.69
C ASP A 110 -19.71 -25.58 12.25
N GLN A 111 -20.70 -25.70 13.12
CA GLN A 111 -22.11 -25.34 12.88
C GLN A 111 -22.78 -24.87 14.17
N GLU A 112 -23.61 -23.84 14.07
CA GLU A 112 -24.41 -23.31 15.19
C GLU A 112 -25.74 -22.74 14.71
N ASP A 113 -26.78 -22.85 15.55
CA ASP A 113 -28.06 -22.19 15.33
C ASP A 113 -27.98 -20.76 15.89
N VAL A 114 -27.76 -19.78 15.01
CA VAL A 114 -27.64 -18.38 15.39
C VAL A 114 -28.99 -17.68 15.25
N THR A 115 -29.39 -16.94 16.28
CA THR A 115 -30.66 -16.18 16.26
C THR A 115 -30.41 -14.70 16.05
N PHE A 116 -31.00 -14.14 14.99
CA PHE A 116 -31.00 -12.71 14.71
C PHE A 116 -32.30 -12.09 15.21
N TYR A 117 -32.20 -10.96 15.90
CA TYR A 117 -33.33 -10.17 16.39
C TYR A 117 -33.31 -8.77 15.77
N VAL A 118 -34.47 -8.26 15.39
CA VAL A 118 -34.65 -6.87 14.92
C VAL A 118 -35.95 -6.28 15.47
N ARG A 119 -35.92 -5.00 15.81
CA ARG A 119 -37.09 -4.24 16.27
C ARG A 119 -37.13 -2.86 15.64
N ALA A 120 -38.32 -2.37 15.30
CA ALA A 120 -38.56 -1.02 14.83
C ALA A 120 -38.52 -0.01 15.98
N VAL A 121 -38.08 1.21 15.68
CA VAL A 121 -38.08 2.38 16.57
C VAL A 121 -38.95 3.47 15.93
N ASP A 122 -39.93 3.99 16.65
CA ASP A 122 -40.87 5.00 16.15
C ASP A 122 -40.37 6.45 16.32
N ASN A 123 -41.13 7.41 15.79
CA ASN A 123 -40.83 8.84 15.89
C ASN A 123 -41.02 9.45 17.29
N MET A 124 -41.43 8.66 18.28
CA MET A 124 -41.52 9.02 19.69
C MET A 124 -40.49 8.27 20.55
N MET A 125 -39.55 7.55 19.92
CA MET A 125 -38.50 6.74 20.55
C MET A 125 -39.03 5.50 21.29
N ASP A 126 -40.26 5.05 21.01
CA ASP A 126 -40.75 3.76 21.46
C ASP A 126 -40.26 2.64 20.53
N VAL A 127 -40.15 1.44 21.07
CA VAL A 127 -39.61 0.28 20.36
C VAL A 127 -40.63 -0.85 20.31
N ASP A 128 -40.55 -1.69 19.29
CA ASP A 128 -41.39 -2.89 19.21
C ASP A 128 -41.13 -3.80 20.43
N PRO A 129 -42.15 -4.07 21.27
CA PRO A 129 -42.02 -4.90 22.46
C PRO A 129 -41.84 -6.39 22.14
N GLU A 130 -42.15 -6.83 20.92
CA GLU A 130 -42.00 -8.20 20.43
C GLU A 130 -41.06 -8.23 19.21
N PRO A 131 -39.73 -8.13 19.41
CA PRO A 131 -38.77 -8.12 18.31
C PRO A 131 -38.96 -9.31 17.37
N ALA A 132 -38.99 -9.03 16.07
CA ALA A 132 -38.94 -10.06 15.05
C ALA A 132 -37.62 -10.83 15.15
N ARG A 133 -37.68 -12.15 14.98
CA ARG A 133 -36.50 -13.00 15.05
C ARG A 133 -36.50 -14.12 14.01
N VAL A 134 -35.30 -14.54 13.63
CA VAL A 134 -35.07 -15.73 12.80
C VAL A 134 -33.89 -16.51 13.37
N THR A 135 -34.03 -17.83 13.46
CA THR A 135 -32.93 -18.74 13.83
C THR A 135 -32.45 -19.45 12.59
N LEU A 136 -31.14 -19.38 12.33
CA LEU A 136 -30.52 -19.89 11.11
C LEU A 136 -29.43 -20.91 11.49
N PRO A 137 -29.48 -22.15 10.96
CA PRO A 137 -28.39 -23.09 11.09
C PRO A 137 -27.26 -22.65 10.15
N VAL A 138 -26.22 -22.05 10.71
CA VAL A 138 -25.04 -21.59 9.96
C VAL A 138 -23.87 -22.53 10.12
N LYS A 139 -23.11 -22.70 9.04
CA LYS A 139 -21.88 -23.50 9.02
C LYS A 139 -20.70 -22.61 8.69
N ASN A 140 -19.61 -22.81 9.42
CA ASN A 140 -18.35 -22.14 9.14
C ASN A 140 -17.66 -22.78 7.94
N SER A 141 -17.14 -21.93 7.06
CA SER A 141 -16.26 -22.31 5.98
C SER A 141 -14.81 -22.05 6.39
N LYS A 142 -13.90 -22.98 6.07
CA LYS A 142 -12.49 -22.74 6.40
C LYS A 142 -11.90 -21.65 5.51
N PRO A 143 -11.14 -20.70 6.07
CA PRO A 143 -10.45 -19.70 5.29
C PRO A 143 -9.27 -20.32 4.53
N LYS A 144 -8.75 -19.57 3.57
CA LYS A 144 -7.63 -19.94 2.71
C LYS A 144 -6.60 -18.82 2.70
N ILE A 145 -5.35 -19.22 2.59
CA ILE A 145 -4.23 -18.31 2.39
C ILE A 145 -3.26 -18.92 1.40
N GLN A 146 -2.70 -18.09 0.52
CA GLN A 146 -1.71 -18.50 -0.46
C GLN A 146 -0.74 -17.37 -0.78
N PHE A 147 0.45 -17.72 -1.28
CA PHE A 147 1.42 -16.72 -1.73
C PHE A 147 1.06 -16.22 -3.13
N SER A 148 1.16 -14.92 -3.33
CA SER A 148 0.97 -14.28 -4.63
C SER A 148 2.17 -14.53 -5.53
N SER A 149 1.94 -15.16 -6.69
CA SER A 149 2.99 -15.42 -7.68
C SER A 149 3.55 -14.14 -8.32
N THR A 150 2.83 -13.03 -8.26
CA THR A 150 3.27 -11.72 -8.79
C THR A 150 4.09 -10.91 -7.80
N HIS A 151 4.08 -11.29 -6.52
CA HIS A 151 4.78 -10.61 -5.44
C HIS A 151 5.62 -11.60 -4.63
N ALA A 152 6.32 -12.51 -5.30
CA ALA A 152 7.29 -13.39 -4.67
C ALA A 152 8.71 -12.80 -4.79
N PRO A 153 9.58 -13.02 -3.79
CA PRO A 153 10.99 -12.68 -3.94
C PRO A 153 11.63 -13.62 -4.97
N SER A 154 12.73 -13.19 -5.56
CA SER A 154 13.58 -14.07 -6.35
C SER A 154 14.10 -15.23 -5.50
N ASP A 155 14.56 -16.31 -6.14
CA ASP A 155 15.13 -17.48 -5.46
C ASP A 155 16.27 -17.13 -4.48
N THR A 156 16.92 -15.98 -4.68
CA THR A 156 17.95 -15.46 -3.79
C THR A 156 17.78 -13.96 -3.57
N THR A 157 17.82 -13.53 -2.31
CA THR A 157 17.83 -12.12 -1.89
C THR A 157 19.02 -11.83 -0.98
N TYR A 158 19.32 -10.54 -0.78
CA TYR A 158 20.08 -10.09 0.39
C TYR A 158 19.09 -9.74 1.51
N TYR A 159 19.25 -8.57 2.12
CA TYR A 159 18.59 -8.17 3.36
C TYR A 159 17.22 -7.52 3.15
N VAL A 160 16.74 -7.45 1.91
CA VAL A 160 15.41 -6.93 1.58
C VAL A 160 14.68 -7.96 0.73
N PHE A 161 13.46 -8.29 1.13
CA PHE A 161 12.57 -9.22 0.41
C PHE A 161 11.12 -8.71 0.50
N SER A 162 10.31 -9.02 -0.52
CA SER A 162 8.89 -8.69 -0.54
C SER A 162 8.07 -9.92 -0.89
N LEU A 163 6.97 -10.15 -0.17
CA LEU A 163 6.07 -11.30 -0.30
C LEU A 163 4.63 -10.81 -0.29
N GLY A 164 3.84 -11.21 -1.28
CA GLY A 164 2.39 -11.02 -1.28
C GLY A 164 1.68 -12.26 -0.73
N LEU A 165 0.71 -12.05 0.15
CA LEU A 165 -0.25 -13.06 0.58
C LEU A 165 -1.61 -12.72 -0.02
N GLN A 166 -2.36 -13.75 -0.39
CA GLN A 166 -3.76 -13.67 -0.76
C GLN A 166 -4.57 -14.44 0.27
N VAL A 167 -5.59 -13.80 0.81
CA VAL A 167 -6.47 -14.36 1.84
C VAL A 167 -7.89 -14.37 1.29
N ASP A 168 -8.58 -15.48 1.48
CA ASP A 168 -9.94 -15.70 1.04
C ASP A 168 -10.70 -16.43 2.15
N ASP A 169 -11.92 -15.99 2.44
CA ASP A 169 -12.85 -16.72 3.29
C ASP A 169 -14.20 -16.80 2.58
N PRO A 170 -14.74 -18.00 2.32
CA PRO A 170 -16.06 -18.15 1.72
C PRO A 170 -17.18 -17.45 2.51
N ASP A 171 -16.99 -17.21 3.80
CA ASP A 171 -17.91 -16.52 4.68
C ASP A 171 -17.69 -14.99 4.72
N GLY A 172 -16.72 -14.46 3.96
CA GLY A 172 -16.40 -13.03 3.86
C GLY A 172 -15.16 -12.64 4.67
N LEU A 173 -14.40 -11.64 4.22
CA LEU A 173 -13.16 -11.23 4.89
C LEU A 173 -13.39 -10.72 6.33
N GLU A 174 -14.59 -10.24 6.62
CA GLU A 174 -15.02 -9.80 7.95
C GLU A 174 -15.15 -10.96 8.97
N SER A 175 -15.21 -12.22 8.51
CA SER A 175 -15.17 -13.41 9.38
C SER A 175 -13.76 -13.70 9.90
N LEU A 176 -12.72 -13.10 9.30
CA LEU A 176 -11.34 -13.35 9.66
C LEU A 176 -11.03 -12.76 11.04
N GLN A 177 -10.29 -13.53 11.85
CA GLN A 177 -9.85 -13.11 13.18
C GLN A 177 -8.40 -12.66 13.20
N ARG A 178 -7.50 -13.43 12.57
CA ARG A 178 -6.07 -13.10 12.49
C ARG A 178 -5.38 -13.76 11.30
N VAL A 179 -4.36 -13.07 10.79
CA VAL A 179 -3.37 -13.63 9.86
C VAL A 179 -2.04 -13.70 10.60
N GLU A 180 -1.38 -14.84 10.56
CA GLU A 180 -0.11 -15.07 11.26
C GLU A 180 0.96 -15.56 10.28
N ILE A 181 2.20 -15.16 10.51
CA ILE A 181 3.37 -15.66 9.78
C ILE A 181 4.44 -16.19 10.73
N ALA A 182 5.25 -17.14 10.27
CA ALA A 182 6.41 -17.67 11.00
C ALA A 182 7.54 -18.03 10.04
N PHE A 183 8.80 -17.82 10.43
CA PHE A 183 9.96 -18.18 9.62
C PHE A 183 10.63 -19.44 10.16
N ASN A 184 10.90 -20.39 9.27
CA ASN A 184 11.68 -21.63 9.49
C ASN A 184 11.14 -22.63 10.53
N ASP A 185 10.21 -22.24 11.41
CA ASP A 185 9.56 -23.11 12.36
C ASP A 185 8.05 -22.81 12.42
N SER A 186 7.25 -23.73 11.87
CA SER A 186 5.78 -23.67 11.94
C SER A 186 5.19 -24.50 13.09
N THR A 187 6.04 -25.15 13.90
CA THR A 187 5.63 -26.13 14.91
C THR A 187 5.48 -25.51 16.30
N SER A 188 6.18 -24.40 16.57
CA SER A 188 6.12 -23.66 17.81
C SER A 188 5.15 -22.47 17.71
N ASN A 189 4.16 -22.40 18.60
CA ASN A 189 3.24 -21.25 18.67
C ASN A 189 3.94 -19.92 19.02
N ALA A 190 5.13 -19.96 19.62
CA ALA A 190 5.88 -18.75 20.00
C ALA A 190 6.56 -18.05 18.82
N GLU A 191 6.69 -18.73 17.67
CA GLU A 191 7.34 -18.19 16.47
C GLU A 191 6.36 -17.49 15.52
N TRP A 192 5.05 -17.62 15.77
CA TRP A 192 4.01 -16.97 15.00
C TRP A 192 3.88 -15.51 15.44
N VAL A 193 3.86 -14.62 14.45
CA VAL A 193 3.62 -13.19 14.64
C VAL A 193 2.39 -12.76 13.85
N ASP A 194 1.55 -11.94 14.47
CA ASP A 194 0.36 -11.40 13.84
C ASP A 194 0.73 -10.38 12.75
N VAL A 195 0.00 -10.46 11.64
CA VAL A 195 -0.01 -9.48 10.57
C VAL A 195 -1.38 -8.81 10.60
N PRO A 196 -1.47 -7.48 10.43
CA PRO A 196 -2.75 -6.79 10.35
C PRO A 196 -3.68 -7.43 9.32
N LEU A 197 -4.94 -7.61 9.72
CA LEU A 197 -5.98 -8.08 8.81
C LEU A 197 -6.07 -7.15 7.60
N PRO A 198 -6.21 -7.71 6.40
CA PRO A 198 -6.26 -6.87 5.21
C PRO A 198 -7.64 -6.24 5.05
N GLU A 199 -7.67 -5.05 4.44
CA GLU A 199 -8.92 -4.41 4.00
C GLU A 199 -9.45 -5.05 2.71
N ASP A 200 -8.56 -5.68 1.95
CA ASP A 200 -8.82 -6.40 0.70
C ASP A 200 -8.32 -7.86 0.78
N GLU A 201 -8.50 -8.66 -0.26
CA GLU A 201 -8.03 -10.07 -0.26
C GLU A 201 -6.49 -10.19 -0.31
N SER A 202 -5.74 -9.10 -0.15
CA SER A 202 -4.29 -9.06 -0.39
C SER A 202 -3.50 -8.40 0.73
N ILE A 203 -2.34 -8.97 1.06
CA ILE A 203 -1.36 -8.37 1.97
C ILE A 203 -0.01 -8.33 1.25
N LEU A 204 0.58 -7.16 1.10
CA LEU A 204 1.97 -7.03 0.67
C LEU A 204 2.86 -6.79 1.88
N LEU A 205 3.78 -7.71 2.13
CA LEU A 205 4.80 -7.62 3.18
C LEU A 205 6.15 -7.32 2.54
N THR A 206 6.93 -6.43 3.14
CA THR A 206 8.34 -6.23 2.81
C THR A 206 9.17 -6.30 4.07
N GLY A 207 10.11 -7.24 4.13
CA GLY A 207 11.04 -7.38 5.24
C GLY A 207 12.37 -6.72 4.94
N VAL A 208 12.92 -6.02 5.94
CA VAL A 208 14.27 -5.46 5.93
C VAL A 208 15.03 -6.01 7.12
N ILE A 209 16.07 -6.80 6.87
CA ILE A 209 16.93 -7.37 7.90
C ILE A 209 17.81 -6.27 8.47
N ASP A 210 17.67 -6.01 9.77
CA ASP A 210 18.26 -4.88 10.47
C ASP A 210 19.02 -5.26 11.75
N SER A 211 18.81 -6.47 12.27
CA SER A 211 19.54 -7.02 13.42
C SER A 211 20.29 -8.30 13.07
N PHE A 212 21.51 -8.39 13.59
CA PHE A 212 22.45 -9.49 13.35
C PHE A 212 23.07 -9.98 14.67
N GLU A 213 22.33 -9.91 15.78
CA GLU A 213 22.83 -10.38 17.06
C GLU A 213 23.15 -11.88 17.00
N SER A 214 24.09 -12.33 17.85
CA SER A 214 24.67 -13.68 17.78
C SER A 214 23.60 -14.79 17.87
N GLY A 215 23.13 -15.26 16.72
CA GLY A 215 22.14 -16.34 16.59
C GLY A 215 20.74 -15.87 16.17
N ASP A 216 20.43 -14.58 16.29
CA ASP A 216 19.12 -14.01 15.98
C ASP A 216 19.24 -12.97 14.86
N VAL A 217 18.86 -13.39 13.65
CA VAL A 217 18.63 -12.49 12.53
C VAL A 217 17.17 -12.09 12.59
N THR A 218 16.88 -10.79 12.66
CA THR A 218 15.51 -10.29 12.64
C THR A 218 15.31 -9.32 11.49
N ALA A 219 14.06 -9.19 11.05
CA ALA A 219 13.66 -8.20 10.07
C ALA A 219 12.56 -7.30 10.62
N SER A 220 12.63 -6.01 10.31
CA SER A 220 11.49 -5.12 10.38
C SER A 220 10.59 -5.35 9.16
N MET A 221 9.30 -5.59 9.40
CA MET A 221 8.34 -5.81 8.32
C MET A 221 7.45 -4.56 8.09
N TYR A 222 7.24 -4.25 6.82
CA TYR A 222 6.43 -3.12 6.34
C TYR A 222 5.26 -3.62 5.50
N LEU A 223 4.20 -2.82 5.46
CA LEU A 223 2.95 -3.14 4.77
C LEU A 223 2.75 -2.33 3.49
N GLY A 224 2.16 -2.96 2.48
CA GLY A 224 1.69 -2.32 1.27
C GLY A 224 2.80 -1.76 0.39
N GLN A 225 2.41 -1.12 -0.71
CA GLN A 225 3.38 -0.57 -1.68
C GLN A 225 4.13 0.66 -1.14
N ALA A 226 3.54 1.35 -0.16
CA ALA A 226 4.09 2.54 0.48
C ALA A 226 5.09 2.21 1.60
N LEU A 227 5.31 0.93 1.92
CA LEU A 227 6.13 0.47 3.04
C LEU A 227 5.72 1.12 4.37
N SER A 228 4.42 1.09 4.66
CA SER A 228 3.86 1.63 5.88
C SER A 228 4.31 0.82 7.09
N THR A 229 4.71 1.50 8.15
CA THR A 229 4.99 0.85 9.44
C THR A 229 3.68 0.41 10.08
N PRO A 230 3.52 -0.88 10.45
CA PRO A 230 2.33 -1.33 11.15
C PRO A 230 2.24 -0.68 12.54
N GLN A 231 1.00 -0.47 13.03
CA GLN A 231 0.77 0.11 14.36
C GLN A 231 1.46 -0.73 15.47
N ASN A 232 1.39 -2.05 15.33
CA ASN A 232 2.15 -3.00 16.14
C ASN A 232 3.31 -3.53 15.29
N PRO A 233 4.58 -3.29 15.68
CA PRO A 233 5.74 -3.76 14.92
C PRO A 233 5.73 -5.27 14.72
N ILE A 234 5.86 -5.71 13.48
CA ILE A 234 5.96 -7.13 13.11
C ILE A 234 7.46 -7.44 13.00
N THR A 235 7.98 -8.19 13.97
CA THR A 235 9.41 -8.54 14.08
C THR A 235 9.56 -10.06 14.17
N PRO A 236 9.48 -10.77 13.03
CA PRO A 236 9.66 -12.21 13.00
C PRO A 236 11.09 -12.58 13.41
N LYS A 237 11.19 -13.73 14.08
CA LYS A 237 12.46 -14.35 14.49
C LYS A 237 12.79 -15.53 13.58
N GLY A 238 13.95 -16.13 13.80
CA GLY A 238 14.31 -17.39 13.17
C GLY A 238 14.84 -17.30 11.75
N LEU A 239 14.99 -16.09 11.19
CA LEU A 239 15.67 -15.87 9.91
C LEU A 239 17.12 -16.36 9.98
N ARG A 240 17.65 -16.82 8.85
CA ARG A 240 19.01 -17.34 8.73
C ARG A 240 19.69 -16.75 7.50
N LEU A 241 20.89 -16.22 7.67
CA LEU A 241 21.72 -15.80 6.54
C LEU A 241 22.52 -16.98 5.99
N ASP A 242 22.89 -16.88 4.72
CA ASP A 242 23.56 -17.92 3.93
C ASP A 242 22.85 -19.28 4.03
N ALA A 243 21.51 -19.22 4.03
CA ALA A 243 20.65 -20.38 4.18
C ALA A 243 19.34 -20.19 3.42
N GLN A 244 18.72 -21.33 3.08
CA GLN A 244 17.34 -21.34 2.65
C GLN A 244 16.44 -21.04 3.85
N ASN A 245 15.52 -20.09 3.66
CA ASN A 245 14.48 -19.75 4.61
C ASN A 245 13.13 -20.16 4.04
N THR A 246 12.21 -20.56 4.92
CA THR A 246 10.82 -20.84 4.58
C THR A 246 9.92 -19.94 5.42
N LEU A 247 9.11 -19.11 4.75
CA LEU A 247 8.03 -18.39 5.39
C LEU A 247 6.77 -19.27 5.36
N TYR A 248 6.16 -19.43 6.53
CA TYR A 248 4.87 -20.05 6.72
C TYR A 248 3.82 -18.97 6.98
N ALA A 249 2.62 -19.16 6.44
CA ALA A 249 1.50 -18.28 6.69
C ALA A 249 0.22 -19.09 6.94
N ARG A 250 -0.59 -18.63 7.89
CA ARG A 250 -1.92 -19.18 8.17
C ARG A 250 -2.90 -18.05 8.46
N VAL A 251 -4.18 -18.32 8.25
CA VAL A 251 -5.27 -17.45 8.65
C VAL A 251 -6.23 -18.22 9.54
N THR A 252 -6.77 -17.55 10.56
CA THR A 252 -7.80 -18.08 11.45
C THR A 252 -9.04 -17.19 11.41
N ASP A 253 -10.21 -17.81 11.30
CA ASP A 253 -11.51 -17.11 11.38
C ASP A 253 -11.99 -16.93 12.84
N GLN A 254 -13.14 -16.25 13.02
CA GLN A 254 -13.75 -16.00 14.32
C GLN A 254 -14.26 -17.27 15.03
N SER A 255 -14.56 -18.34 14.30
CA SER A 255 -14.88 -19.66 14.88
C SER A 255 -13.64 -20.41 15.36
N GLY A 256 -12.44 -19.89 15.05
CA GLY A 256 -11.16 -20.52 15.39
C GLY A 256 -10.70 -21.57 14.37
N SER A 257 -11.38 -21.70 13.23
CA SER A 257 -10.98 -22.57 12.14
C SER A 257 -9.75 -22.00 11.44
N VAL A 258 -8.75 -22.85 11.22
CA VAL A 258 -7.44 -22.49 10.66
C VAL A 258 -7.35 -22.99 9.22
N SER A 259 -6.82 -22.15 8.33
CA SER A 259 -6.55 -22.51 6.94
C SER A 259 -5.54 -23.65 6.80
N GLU A 260 -5.46 -24.21 5.58
CA GLU A 260 -4.26 -24.95 5.20
C GLU A 260 -3.02 -24.05 5.32
N LEU A 261 -1.89 -24.67 5.66
CA LEU A 261 -0.62 -23.96 5.85
C LEU A 261 -0.01 -23.59 4.49
N ALA A 262 0.12 -22.29 4.23
CA ALA A 262 0.89 -21.82 3.09
C ALA A 262 2.38 -21.79 3.43
N SER A 263 3.25 -22.11 2.46
CA SER A 263 4.70 -21.98 2.62
C SER A 263 5.37 -21.46 1.36
N PHE A 264 6.43 -20.66 1.52
CA PHE A 264 7.27 -20.17 0.44
C PHE A 264 8.73 -20.18 0.88
N SER A 265 9.64 -20.63 0.01
CA SER A 265 11.06 -20.76 0.35
C SER A 265 11.96 -19.99 -0.61
N TRP A 266 12.99 -19.33 -0.08
CA TRP A 266 14.03 -18.65 -0.84
C TRP A 266 15.33 -18.60 -0.05
N TYR A 267 16.43 -18.31 -0.73
CA TYR A 267 17.75 -18.17 -0.10
C TYR A 267 18.02 -16.72 0.31
N ILE A 268 18.49 -16.52 1.54
CA ILE A 268 18.94 -15.21 2.02
C ILE A 268 20.45 -15.25 2.13
N LYS A 269 21.13 -14.40 1.34
CA LYS A 269 22.58 -14.33 1.27
C LYS A 269 23.12 -13.19 2.14
N SER A 270 24.24 -13.44 2.82
CA SER A 270 25.00 -12.41 3.52
C SER A 270 25.70 -11.45 2.56
N LYS A 271 25.72 -10.16 2.90
CA LYS A 271 26.61 -9.18 2.27
C LYS A 271 28.06 -9.55 2.62
N GLN A 272 28.90 -9.74 1.61
CA GLN A 272 30.33 -10.02 1.80
C GLN A 272 31.16 -8.75 1.73
N SER A 273 30.55 -7.64 1.31
CA SER A 273 31.23 -6.39 1.04
C SER A 273 30.40 -5.18 1.42
N LYS A 274 31.09 -4.06 1.60
CA LYS A 274 30.48 -2.72 1.61
C LYS A 274 30.21 -2.19 0.19
N VAL A 275 30.77 -2.85 -0.82
CA VAL A 275 30.68 -2.46 -2.22
C VAL A 275 29.76 -3.41 -2.98
N LEU A 276 28.72 -2.89 -3.63
CA LEU A 276 27.91 -3.61 -4.61
C LEU A 276 28.39 -3.27 -6.02
N LEU A 277 28.77 -4.28 -6.81
CA LEU A 277 28.99 -4.15 -8.24
C LEU A 277 27.68 -4.46 -8.98
N LEU A 278 27.18 -3.47 -9.71
CA LEU A 278 26.08 -3.61 -10.65
C LEU A 278 26.65 -3.88 -12.04
N HIS A 279 26.39 -5.08 -12.58
CA HIS A 279 26.84 -5.49 -13.91
C HIS A 279 25.71 -5.35 -14.92
N ASP A 280 25.76 -4.28 -15.71
CA ASP A 280 24.74 -3.87 -16.69
C ASP A 280 25.33 -3.79 -18.10
N ASP A 281 26.18 -4.76 -18.46
CA ASP A 281 26.80 -4.89 -19.79
C ASP A 281 26.21 -6.11 -20.52
N ASP A 282 25.35 -5.85 -21.50
CA ASP A 282 24.70 -6.86 -22.35
C ASP A 282 25.49 -7.15 -23.65
N SER A 283 26.67 -6.56 -23.82
CA SER A 283 27.48 -6.79 -25.01
C SER A 283 28.11 -8.18 -25.02
N ASN A 284 28.57 -8.62 -26.20
CA ASN A 284 29.34 -9.85 -26.34
C ASN A 284 30.64 -9.87 -25.51
N GLN A 285 31.13 -8.71 -25.06
CA GLN A 285 32.31 -8.57 -24.21
C GLN A 285 31.95 -8.36 -22.73
N GLY A 286 30.66 -8.37 -22.36
CA GLY A 286 30.22 -7.99 -21.02
C GLY A 286 30.81 -8.84 -19.90
N GLN A 287 31.03 -10.13 -20.14
CA GLN A 287 31.69 -11.01 -19.17
C GLN A 287 33.19 -10.74 -19.04
N GLU A 288 33.89 -10.49 -20.16
CA GLU A 288 35.31 -10.13 -20.15
C GLU A 288 35.53 -8.78 -19.45
N ASN A 289 34.66 -7.80 -19.73
CA ASN A 289 34.65 -6.50 -19.07
C ASN A 289 34.41 -6.66 -17.56
N LEU A 290 33.41 -7.45 -17.15
CA LEU A 290 33.17 -7.74 -15.74
C LEU A 290 34.42 -8.29 -15.04
N GLN A 291 35.06 -9.32 -15.61
CA GLN A 291 36.25 -9.92 -15.01
C GLN A 291 37.40 -8.92 -14.86
N LYS A 292 37.64 -8.09 -15.88
CA LYS A 292 38.66 -7.05 -15.84
C LYS A 292 38.41 -6.02 -14.72
N HIS A 293 37.15 -5.60 -14.55
CA HIS A 293 36.79 -4.67 -13.48
C HIS A 293 36.90 -5.32 -12.09
N LEU A 294 36.52 -6.61 -11.96
CA LEU A 294 36.74 -7.37 -10.73
C LEU A 294 38.24 -7.50 -10.40
N GLU A 295 39.10 -7.70 -11.40
CA GLU A 295 40.56 -7.71 -11.21
C GLU A 295 41.08 -6.37 -10.70
N PHE A 296 40.61 -5.24 -11.25
CA PHE A 296 40.96 -3.91 -10.76
C PHE A 296 40.53 -3.69 -9.31
N LEU A 297 39.31 -4.09 -8.96
CA LEU A 297 38.82 -3.98 -7.58
C LEU A 297 39.63 -4.86 -6.63
N ARG A 298 39.87 -6.14 -6.99
CA ARG A 298 40.68 -7.06 -6.18
C ARG A 298 42.11 -6.58 -5.99
N ALA A 299 42.73 -5.99 -7.01
CA ALA A 299 44.07 -5.41 -6.92
C ALA A 299 44.12 -4.25 -5.91
N ASN A 300 42.99 -3.61 -5.63
CA ASN A 300 42.82 -2.57 -4.61
C ASN A 300 42.21 -3.11 -3.30
N GLY A 301 42.17 -4.42 -3.10
CA GLY A 301 41.65 -5.06 -1.89
C GLY A 301 40.12 -5.05 -1.76
N ILE A 302 39.40 -4.74 -2.84
CA ILE A 302 37.93 -4.68 -2.87
C ILE A 302 37.39 -5.97 -3.50
N ASN A 303 36.66 -6.76 -2.72
CA ASN A 303 35.85 -7.88 -3.20
C ASN A 303 34.38 -7.47 -3.12
N PRO A 304 33.74 -7.02 -4.22
CA PRO A 304 32.37 -6.53 -4.15
C PRO A 304 31.36 -7.68 -4.11
N ASP A 305 30.18 -7.42 -3.53
CA ASP A 305 28.99 -8.20 -3.83
C ASP A 305 28.60 -7.94 -5.29
N LEU A 306 28.08 -8.93 -6.01
CA LEU A 306 27.74 -8.82 -7.42
C LEU A 306 26.23 -8.94 -7.62
N LEU A 307 25.65 -8.00 -8.38
CA LEU A 307 24.31 -8.10 -8.93
C LEU A 307 24.37 -7.85 -10.45
N THR A 308 23.97 -8.85 -11.22
CA THR A 308 23.87 -8.73 -12.68
C THR A 308 22.48 -8.22 -13.04
N ILE A 309 22.45 -7.07 -13.72
CA ILE A 309 21.25 -6.34 -14.13
C ILE A 309 21.22 -6.09 -15.65
N ASN A 310 21.95 -6.93 -16.41
CA ASN A 310 22.14 -6.79 -17.85
C ASN A 310 21.02 -7.41 -18.70
N ASP A 311 19.86 -7.67 -18.10
CA ASP A 311 18.67 -8.15 -18.78
C ASP A 311 18.01 -7.06 -19.64
N GLY A 312 17.19 -7.48 -20.61
CA GLY A 312 16.61 -6.60 -21.61
C GLY A 312 17.61 -6.13 -22.67
N PHE A 313 17.08 -5.61 -23.78
CA PHE A 313 17.87 -5.12 -24.92
C PHE A 313 17.35 -3.77 -25.37
N ALA A 314 18.25 -2.79 -25.52
CA ALA A 314 17.90 -1.47 -26.04
C ALA A 314 17.78 -1.53 -27.57
N ALA A 315 16.55 -1.43 -28.09
CA ALA A 315 16.28 -1.42 -29.54
C ALA A 315 15.64 -0.08 -29.97
N GLY A 316 16.01 0.40 -31.16
CA GLY A 316 15.31 1.53 -31.80
C GLY A 316 15.38 2.87 -31.07
N GLY A 317 16.37 3.07 -30.19
CA GLY A 317 16.48 4.29 -29.36
C GLY A 317 15.62 4.27 -28.10
N ALA A 318 14.98 3.15 -27.77
CA ALA A 318 14.28 2.97 -26.51
C ALA A 318 15.25 2.60 -25.37
N LYS A 319 14.90 3.04 -24.16
CA LYS A 319 15.58 2.68 -22.92
C LYS A 319 15.11 1.28 -22.48
N VAL A 320 16.00 0.49 -21.89
CA VAL A 320 15.62 -0.82 -21.32
C VAL A 320 14.69 -0.62 -20.12
N SER A 321 13.80 -1.56 -19.85
CA SER A 321 13.04 -1.56 -18.60
C SER A 321 13.97 -1.83 -17.40
N VAL A 322 13.55 -1.41 -16.20
CA VAL A 322 14.28 -1.74 -14.96
C VAL A 322 14.45 -3.26 -14.85
N SER A 323 15.67 -3.68 -14.55
CA SER A 323 16.07 -5.08 -14.41
C SER A 323 15.18 -5.87 -13.46
N ASP A 324 14.83 -7.10 -13.85
CA ASP A 324 14.10 -8.05 -13.04
C ASP A 324 14.92 -8.60 -11.85
N ALA A 325 16.23 -8.37 -11.84
CA ALA A 325 17.10 -8.71 -10.72
C ALA A 325 16.90 -7.79 -9.50
N PHE A 326 16.26 -6.62 -9.69
CA PHE A 326 15.86 -5.77 -8.59
C PHE A 326 14.51 -6.17 -8.00
N PRO A 327 14.24 -5.84 -6.72
CA PRO A 327 12.89 -5.93 -6.17
C PRO A 327 11.83 -5.27 -7.07
N LYS A 328 10.62 -5.84 -7.13
CA LYS A 328 9.56 -5.33 -8.03
C LYS A 328 8.98 -4.00 -7.58
N ASN A 329 8.81 -3.81 -6.26
CA ASN A 329 8.33 -2.55 -5.68
C ASN A 329 9.44 -1.49 -5.64
N SER A 330 9.14 -0.25 -6.04
CA SER A 330 10.14 0.81 -6.18
C SER A 330 10.78 1.24 -4.87
N LEU A 331 10.03 1.32 -3.77
CA LEU A 331 10.58 1.67 -2.46
C LEU A 331 11.44 0.52 -1.91
N SER A 332 11.01 -0.73 -2.15
CA SER A 332 11.81 -1.91 -1.80
C SER A 332 13.14 -1.94 -2.56
N ARG A 333 13.17 -1.47 -3.83
CA ARG A 333 14.44 -1.31 -4.58
C ARG A 333 15.37 -0.27 -3.96
N GLN A 334 14.82 0.88 -3.55
CA GLN A 334 15.62 1.93 -2.92
C GLN A 334 16.25 1.42 -1.62
N ARG A 335 15.44 0.78 -0.76
CA ARG A 335 15.92 0.14 0.47
C ARG A 335 16.94 -0.95 0.22
N TYR A 336 16.76 -1.74 -0.83
CA TYR A 336 17.70 -2.78 -1.23
C TYR A 336 19.06 -2.17 -1.61
N LEU A 337 19.09 -1.16 -2.48
CA LEU A 337 20.34 -0.54 -2.91
C LEU A 337 21.03 0.27 -1.80
N ALA A 338 20.26 0.82 -0.86
CA ALA A 338 20.77 1.49 0.34
C ALA A 338 21.50 0.54 1.31
N GLN A 339 21.41 -0.78 1.13
CA GLN A 339 22.12 -1.74 1.99
C GLN A 339 23.64 -1.68 1.85
N TRP A 340 24.21 -1.02 0.84
CA TRP A 340 25.65 -0.92 0.63
C TRP A 340 26.13 0.51 0.81
N ASP A 341 27.37 0.67 1.28
CA ASP A 341 28.02 1.98 1.43
C ASP A 341 28.45 2.54 0.06
N HIS A 342 28.79 1.64 -0.87
CA HIS A 342 29.34 1.99 -2.16
C HIS A 342 28.71 1.16 -3.28
N ILE A 343 28.43 1.80 -4.41
CA ILE A 343 27.99 1.12 -5.63
C ILE A 343 29.02 1.35 -6.73
N TYR A 344 29.39 0.27 -7.42
CA TYR A 344 30.22 0.25 -8.60
C TYR A 344 29.37 -0.15 -9.80
N TRP A 345 29.01 0.81 -10.64
CA TRP A 345 28.12 0.58 -11.79
C TRP A 345 28.91 0.44 -13.08
N LEU A 346 28.89 -0.77 -13.65
CA LEU A 346 29.48 -1.08 -14.94
C LEU A 346 28.37 -1.24 -15.98
N SER A 347 28.37 -0.43 -17.04
CA SER A 347 27.46 -0.61 -18.17
C SER A 347 28.14 -0.31 -19.50
N ASN A 348 27.64 -0.90 -20.59
CA ASN A 348 28.04 -0.60 -21.95
C ASN A 348 27.17 0.47 -22.63
N SER A 349 26.14 1.01 -21.98
CA SER A 349 25.24 2.00 -22.59
C SER A 349 24.50 2.87 -21.56
N LEU A 350 24.30 4.16 -21.90
CA LEU A 350 23.47 5.09 -21.13
C LEU A 350 21.95 4.84 -21.27
N ASP A 351 21.52 4.00 -22.23
CA ASP A 351 20.11 3.64 -22.42
C ASP A 351 19.67 2.47 -21.55
N ARG A 352 20.55 1.98 -20.66
CA ARG A 352 20.28 0.86 -19.77
C ARG A 352 19.76 1.34 -18.41
N ASN A 353 19.93 0.53 -17.36
CA ASN A 353 19.30 0.74 -16.05
C ASN A 353 19.72 2.06 -15.38
N ILE A 354 20.87 2.62 -15.76
CA ILE A 354 21.38 3.91 -15.25
C ILE A 354 20.38 5.06 -15.47
N THR A 355 19.50 4.95 -16.46
CA THR A 355 18.44 5.95 -16.68
C THR A 355 17.53 6.12 -15.46
N TYR A 356 17.37 5.07 -14.67
CA TYR A 356 16.52 5.07 -13.48
C TYR A 356 17.31 5.40 -12.21
N ALA A 357 18.60 5.76 -12.30
CA ALA A 357 19.45 5.92 -11.13
C ALA A 357 18.91 6.96 -10.12
N GLN A 358 18.28 8.05 -10.59
CA GLN A 358 17.65 9.04 -9.71
C GLN A 358 16.52 8.45 -8.86
N SER A 359 15.70 7.55 -9.43
CA SER A 359 14.60 6.90 -8.70
C SER A 359 15.05 5.66 -7.92
N LEU A 360 16.20 5.07 -8.26
CA LEU A 360 16.76 3.89 -7.61
C LEU A 360 17.64 4.23 -6.41
N LEU A 361 18.41 5.33 -6.48
CA LEU A 361 19.50 5.62 -5.54
C LEU A 361 19.19 6.76 -4.56
N GLY A 362 17.94 7.25 -4.52
CA GLY A 362 17.54 8.34 -3.63
C GLY A 362 17.88 8.07 -2.17
N GLU A 363 17.43 6.93 -1.64
CA GLU A 363 17.71 6.52 -0.25
C GLU A 363 19.21 6.26 -0.03
N PHE A 364 19.86 5.52 -0.95
CA PHE A 364 21.31 5.26 -0.93
C PHE A 364 22.15 6.55 -0.77
N PHE A 365 21.86 7.60 -1.54
CA PHE A 365 22.58 8.87 -1.40
C PHE A 365 22.18 9.64 -0.14
N SER A 366 20.92 9.55 0.30
CA SER A 366 20.48 10.19 1.54
C SER A 366 21.18 9.62 2.78
N GLU A 367 21.59 8.36 2.73
CA GLU A 367 22.38 7.67 3.75
C GLU A 367 23.90 7.86 3.59
N GLY A 368 24.33 8.69 2.62
CA GLY A 368 25.74 9.02 2.40
C GLY A 368 26.49 8.04 1.50
N GLY A 369 25.78 7.18 0.76
CA GLY A 369 26.38 6.24 -0.18
C GLY A 369 27.16 6.92 -1.30
N THR A 370 28.21 6.26 -1.80
CA THR A 370 29.03 6.80 -2.92
C THR A 370 29.03 5.90 -4.15
N LEU A 371 28.99 6.52 -5.33
CA LEU A 371 28.83 5.82 -6.59
C LEU A 371 30.05 6.00 -7.50
N PHE A 372 30.58 4.89 -8.01
CA PHE A 372 31.51 4.86 -9.13
C PHE A 372 30.78 4.39 -10.39
N ILE A 373 30.96 5.08 -11.52
CA ILE A 373 30.30 4.77 -12.78
C ILE A 373 31.34 4.55 -13.88
N SER A 374 31.24 3.44 -14.59
CA SER A 374 31.99 3.16 -15.82
C SER A 374 31.01 2.86 -16.95
N ILE A 375 30.65 3.90 -17.71
CA ILE A 375 29.69 3.80 -18.82
C ILE A 375 30.19 4.65 -20.00
N PRO A 376 30.23 4.11 -21.23
CA PRO A 376 30.55 4.91 -22.39
C PRO A 376 29.49 5.97 -22.62
N THR A 377 29.94 7.19 -22.90
CA THR A 377 29.03 8.29 -23.20
C THR A 377 28.53 8.21 -24.65
N LYS A 378 27.38 8.83 -24.90
CA LYS A 378 26.82 9.06 -26.25
C LYS A 378 26.38 10.51 -26.38
N SER A 379 25.94 10.90 -27.58
CA SER A 379 25.24 12.19 -27.73
C SER A 379 23.97 12.18 -26.89
N LEU A 380 23.82 13.19 -26.02
CA LEU A 380 22.64 13.44 -25.21
C LEU A 380 22.05 14.79 -25.62
N GLU A 381 20.74 14.88 -25.71
CA GLU A 381 20.04 16.16 -25.94
C GLU A 381 20.25 17.07 -24.73
N SER A 382 20.25 18.39 -24.95
CA SER A 382 20.62 19.37 -23.90
C SER A 382 19.70 19.35 -22.67
N ASP A 383 18.49 18.81 -22.81
CA ASP A 383 17.49 18.65 -21.76
C ASP A 383 17.38 17.20 -21.25
N ASP A 384 18.34 16.32 -21.58
CA ASP A 384 18.30 14.93 -21.13
C ASP A 384 18.34 14.83 -19.59
N PRO A 385 17.38 14.13 -18.95
CA PRO A 385 17.31 14.03 -17.50
C PRO A 385 18.54 13.35 -16.87
N LEU A 386 19.34 12.60 -17.64
CA LEU A 386 20.60 12.01 -17.15
C LEU A 386 21.57 13.08 -16.62
N PHE A 387 21.52 14.32 -17.11
CA PHE A 387 22.36 15.41 -16.60
C PHE A 387 22.05 15.81 -15.15
N GLN A 388 20.87 15.44 -14.62
CA GLN A 388 20.54 15.67 -13.20
C GLN A 388 21.30 14.72 -12.26
N PHE A 389 21.84 13.64 -12.81
CA PHE A 389 22.47 12.57 -12.05
C PHE A 389 23.96 12.39 -12.38
N LEU A 390 24.34 12.57 -13.65
CA LEU A 390 25.73 12.42 -14.09
C LEU A 390 26.63 13.55 -13.54
N PRO A 391 27.94 13.30 -13.38
CA PRO A 391 28.89 14.30 -12.86
C PRO A 391 29.23 15.43 -13.86
N PHE A 392 28.48 15.54 -14.96
CA PHE A 392 28.63 16.55 -16.00
C PHE A 392 27.26 17.03 -16.45
N LYS A 393 27.15 18.30 -16.85
CA LYS A 393 25.88 18.98 -17.13
C LYS A 393 25.62 19.24 -18.61
N GLU A 394 26.63 19.09 -19.46
CA GLU A 394 26.51 19.39 -20.88
C GLU A 394 27.57 18.61 -21.69
N LEU A 395 27.23 18.29 -22.94
CA LEU A 395 28.19 17.87 -23.96
C LEU A 395 28.41 19.03 -24.93
N VAL A 396 29.67 19.46 -25.07
CA VAL A 396 30.04 20.54 -25.99
C VAL A 396 29.75 20.12 -27.41
N ARG A 397 28.82 20.81 -28.08
CA ARG A 397 28.46 20.57 -29.47
C ARG A 397 29.23 21.52 -30.41
N PRO A 398 29.71 21.03 -31.57
CA PRO A 398 30.31 21.90 -32.59
C PRO A 398 29.30 22.95 -33.08
N THR A 399 29.76 24.18 -33.33
CA THR A 399 28.95 25.26 -33.89
C THR A 399 29.35 25.57 -35.34
N GLY A 400 28.39 25.95 -36.19
CA GLY A 400 28.65 26.38 -37.57
C GLY A 400 28.72 25.22 -38.57
N ILE A 401 29.72 25.22 -39.47
CA ILE A 401 29.90 24.20 -40.54
C ILE A 401 30.56 22.91 -40.00
N GLN A 402 31.09 22.95 -38.77
CA GLN A 402 31.68 21.79 -38.13
C GLN A 402 30.57 20.90 -37.57
N ASN A 403 30.59 19.61 -37.94
CA ASN A 403 29.51 18.68 -37.58
C ASN A 403 29.96 17.57 -36.60
N SER A 404 31.25 17.45 -36.30
CA SER A 404 31.76 16.41 -35.39
C SER A 404 33.14 16.75 -34.82
N PHE A 405 33.42 16.23 -33.62
CA PHE A 405 34.78 16.10 -33.10
C PHE A 405 35.39 14.79 -33.59
N ARG A 406 36.62 14.84 -34.09
CA ARG A 406 37.37 13.69 -34.59
C ARG A 406 38.73 13.59 -33.90
N LEU A 407 38.98 12.46 -33.24
CA LEU A 407 40.31 12.07 -32.78
C LEU A 407 40.84 10.96 -33.68
N ARG A 408 42.02 11.14 -34.25
CA ARG A 408 42.61 10.15 -35.18
C ARG A 408 43.27 9.03 -34.40
N SER A 409 43.45 7.89 -35.06
CA SER A 409 44.36 6.86 -34.54
C SER A 409 45.76 7.43 -34.39
N ASN A 410 46.50 6.96 -33.39
CA ASN A 410 47.80 7.45 -32.99
C ASN A 410 47.81 8.89 -32.45
N THR A 411 46.64 9.48 -32.18
CA THR A 411 46.57 10.73 -31.41
C THR A 411 46.94 10.45 -29.96
N LEU A 412 47.92 11.21 -29.47
CA LEU A 412 48.35 11.21 -28.08
C LEU A 412 47.32 11.96 -27.23
N VAL A 413 46.96 11.40 -26.09
CA VAL A 413 46.09 12.01 -25.09
C VAL A 413 46.92 12.17 -23.82
N GLU A 414 47.32 13.41 -23.56
CA GLU A 414 48.12 13.77 -22.40
C GLU A 414 47.21 14.35 -21.31
N PRO A 415 47.38 13.92 -20.04
CA PRO A 415 46.69 14.54 -18.92
C PRO A 415 47.19 15.98 -18.76
N ARG A 416 46.25 16.95 -18.73
CA ARG A 416 46.58 18.38 -18.66
C ARG A 416 46.73 18.92 -17.23
N ILE A 417 46.16 18.22 -16.24
CA ILE A 417 46.02 18.69 -14.85
C ILE A 417 46.25 17.53 -13.88
N MET A 418 47.46 16.98 -13.83
CA MET A 418 47.86 16.09 -12.72
C MET A 418 49.28 16.38 -12.27
N ASP A 419 49.46 16.54 -10.94
CA ASP A 419 50.77 16.65 -10.29
C ASP A 419 51.48 15.28 -10.15
N ASP A 420 50.73 14.18 -10.31
CA ASP A 420 51.26 12.81 -10.39
C ASP A 420 50.99 12.17 -11.76
N ALA A 421 51.92 11.35 -12.23
CA ALA A 421 52.04 10.85 -13.60
C ALA A 421 50.86 9.98 -14.09
N ALA A 422 49.75 10.57 -14.49
CA ALA A 422 48.74 9.86 -15.25
C ALA A 422 49.32 9.34 -16.58
N PRO A 423 48.91 8.13 -17.02
CA PRO A 423 49.48 7.53 -18.21
C PRO A 423 49.10 8.36 -19.44
N THR A 424 50.10 8.70 -20.24
CA THR A 424 49.87 9.19 -21.59
C THR A 424 49.22 8.07 -22.40
N MET A 425 48.01 8.32 -22.89
CA MET A 425 47.27 7.34 -23.68
C MET A 425 47.45 7.62 -25.17
N THR A 426 47.37 6.59 -26.00
CA THR A 426 47.34 6.73 -27.47
C THR A 426 46.08 6.07 -28.00
N LEU A 427 45.32 6.77 -28.84
CA LEU A 427 44.15 6.19 -29.49
C LEU A 427 44.57 5.09 -30.49
N SER A 428 44.13 3.86 -30.25
CA SER A 428 44.37 2.74 -31.17
C SER A 428 43.62 2.87 -32.49
N THR A 429 42.49 3.57 -32.49
CA THR A 429 41.59 3.70 -33.65
C THR A 429 41.02 5.11 -33.72
N THR A 430 40.66 5.56 -34.94
CA THR A 430 39.99 6.85 -35.11
C THR A 430 38.61 6.81 -34.45
N ARG A 431 38.26 7.86 -33.71
CA ARG A 431 36.96 8.04 -33.07
C ARG A 431 36.31 9.33 -33.57
N LEU A 432 35.02 9.24 -33.85
CA LEU A 432 34.16 10.35 -34.26
C LEU A 432 33.14 10.60 -33.15
N ASN A 433 32.61 11.82 -33.08
CA ASN A 433 31.54 12.21 -32.16
C ASN A 433 31.92 12.04 -30.68
N LEU A 434 33.20 12.23 -30.35
CA LEU A 434 33.66 12.38 -28.97
C LEU A 434 33.44 13.83 -28.53
N TYR A 435 32.29 14.09 -27.93
CA TYR A 435 31.95 15.42 -27.44
C TYR A 435 32.64 15.67 -26.09
N PRO A 436 33.39 16.77 -25.94
CA PRO A 436 33.89 17.19 -24.63
C PRO A 436 32.73 17.36 -23.64
N ILE A 437 32.95 17.01 -22.38
CA ILE A 437 31.96 17.22 -21.31
C ILE A 437 32.23 18.55 -20.60
N VAL A 438 31.16 19.21 -20.17
CA VAL A 438 31.21 20.32 -19.22
C VAL A 438 30.88 19.77 -17.83
N PRO A 439 31.81 19.82 -16.85
CA PRO A 439 31.55 19.35 -15.50
C PRO A 439 30.34 20.05 -14.86
N SER A 440 29.63 19.37 -13.98
CA SER A 440 28.60 20.01 -13.15
C SER A 440 29.24 20.97 -12.15
N ASP A 441 28.48 21.93 -11.63
CA ASP A 441 29.04 23.00 -10.78
C ASP A 441 29.65 22.49 -9.45
N GLY A 442 29.25 21.30 -9.01
CA GLY A 442 29.81 20.62 -7.84
C GLY A 442 30.89 19.57 -8.15
N ALA A 443 31.17 19.31 -9.43
CA ALA A 443 32.13 18.28 -9.82
C ALA A 443 33.57 18.71 -9.49
N ARG A 444 34.35 17.74 -8.99
CA ARG A 444 35.79 17.89 -8.77
C ARG A 444 36.52 16.85 -9.59
N THR A 445 37.59 17.27 -10.26
CA THR A 445 38.52 16.35 -10.91
C THR A 445 39.26 15.57 -9.82
N LEU A 446 39.11 14.24 -9.80
CA LEU A 446 39.76 13.37 -8.83
C LEU A 446 41.17 12.96 -9.25
N TYR A 447 41.39 12.92 -10.55
CA TYR A 447 42.64 12.64 -11.22
C TYR A 447 42.62 13.46 -12.50
#